data_AF-A0A453MRS7-F1
#
_entry.id   AF-A0A453MRS7-F1
#
_cell.length_a   1.000
_cell.length_b   1.000
_cell.length_c   1.000
_cell.angle_alpha   90.00
_cell.angle_beta   90.00
_cell.angle_gamma   90.00
#
_symmetry.space_group_name_H-M   'P 1'
#
loop_
_entity.id
_entity.type
_entity.pdbx_description
1 polymer ?
#
loop_
_entity_poly.entity_id
_entity_poly.type
_entity_poly.pdbx_seq_one_letter_code
_entity_poly.pdbx_strand_id
1 'polypeptide(L)'
;HLPVAMSPDQWYDINGVWSGSATVLPDGRIVMLYTGSTNASVQVQCLAFPTDPFDPLLINWTKYENNPVMYPPPGVGEKDFRDPTTAWFDGSDDTWRLVIGSKDDRHAGMVMTYKTKDFINYELVPGLLHRVPGTGMWECIDLYPVGGVTGIDMTEAVAAASNNGGGDVLHVMKESSDDNRHDYYALGRYDAAKNTWTPLDTNADVGIGLRYDWGKFYASKTFYDPAKKRRVLWGWIGETDSERADVAKGWASLQSIPRTVVLDTKTGSNILQWPVEEVETLRTNSTNLGSVTVDHGSVVPLSLHRATQLDGGLRTHFCHDETRSSHANDIVKRVVGNIVPVLDGEEFSVRVLVDHSIVESFAMGGRLTATSRVYPTEAIYANAGVYLFNNATSARVNVTRLVVHEMDSSYNQAYMASL
;
A
#
# COMPACT_ATOMS: atom_id res chain seq x y z
N HIS A 1 -6.99 -20.64 3.30
CA HIS A 1 -8.00 -20.16 2.33
C HIS A 1 -9.40 -20.58 2.79
N LEU A 2 -10.35 -19.64 2.77
CA LEU A 2 -11.78 -19.87 2.97
C LEU A 2 -12.51 -19.85 1.60
N PRO A 3 -13.82 -20.15 1.53
CA PRO A 3 -14.63 -19.90 0.34
C PRO A 3 -14.63 -18.42 -0.10
N VAL A 4 -15.13 -18.17 -1.32
CA VAL A 4 -15.32 -16.81 -1.83
C VAL A 4 -16.48 -16.14 -1.07
N ALA A 5 -16.18 -15.04 -0.37
CA ALA A 5 -17.15 -14.34 0.48
C ALA A 5 -18.29 -13.66 -0.29
N MET A 6 -18.02 -13.11 -1.48
CA MET A 6 -18.99 -12.43 -2.35
C MET A 6 -18.69 -12.72 -3.82
N SER A 7 -19.74 -12.98 -4.61
CA SER A 7 -19.65 -13.21 -6.07
C SER A 7 -20.65 -12.31 -6.82
N PRO A 8 -20.45 -12.04 -8.12
CA PRO A 8 -21.47 -11.42 -8.97
C PRO A 8 -22.77 -12.24 -8.98
N ASP A 9 -23.87 -11.68 -8.47
CA ASP A 9 -25.16 -12.38 -8.43
C ASP A 9 -26.40 -11.46 -8.47
N GLN A 10 -26.25 -10.14 -8.29
CA GLN A 10 -27.34 -9.17 -8.44
C GLN A 10 -27.11 -8.25 -9.64
N TRP A 11 -28.17 -7.65 -10.17
CA TRP A 11 -28.10 -6.73 -11.32
C TRP A 11 -27.11 -5.57 -11.14
N TYR A 12 -26.84 -5.18 -9.89
CA TYR A 12 -25.94 -4.10 -9.51
C TYR A 12 -24.45 -4.48 -9.46
N ASP A 13 -24.13 -5.77 -9.38
CA ASP A 13 -22.74 -6.29 -9.36
C ASP A 13 -22.48 -7.41 -10.36
N ILE A 14 -23.40 -7.64 -11.31
CA ILE A 14 -23.37 -8.75 -12.28
C ILE A 14 -22.13 -8.75 -13.19
N ASN A 15 -21.54 -7.58 -13.46
CA ASN A 15 -20.27 -7.44 -14.21
C ASN A 15 -19.05 -7.40 -13.28
N GLY A 16 -19.22 -7.56 -11.97
CA GLY A 16 -18.15 -7.66 -10.98
C GLY A 16 -18.53 -7.08 -9.61
N VAL A 17 -18.17 -7.82 -8.56
CA VAL A 17 -17.93 -7.31 -7.21
C VAL A 17 -16.49 -6.81 -7.19
N TRP A 18 -16.28 -5.49 -7.17
CA TRP A 18 -14.96 -4.85 -7.22
C TRP A 18 -14.49 -4.45 -5.81
N SER A 19 -13.40 -3.67 -5.73
CA SER A 19 -12.77 -3.26 -4.48
C SER A 19 -13.73 -2.54 -3.52
N GLY A 20 -13.38 -2.62 -2.23
CA GLY A 20 -14.14 -2.04 -1.14
C GLY A 20 -13.30 -1.94 0.13
N SER A 21 -13.94 -1.56 1.23
CA SER A 21 -13.32 -1.48 2.55
C SER A 21 -14.28 -1.91 3.65
N ALA A 22 -13.76 -2.58 4.67
CA ALA A 22 -14.49 -2.89 5.88
C ALA A 22 -14.48 -1.71 6.87
N THR A 23 -15.57 -1.54 7.61
CA THR A 23 -15.66 -0.68 8.81
C THR A 23 -16.21 -1.51 9.96
N VAL A 24 -15.57 -1.44 11.13
CA VAL A 24 -16.08 -2.05 12.36
C VAL A 24 -16.79 -0.98 13.19
N LEU A 25 -18.02 -1.24 13.59
CA LEU A 25 -18.84 -0.31 14.37
C LEU A 25 -18.61 -0.51 15.89
N PRO A 26 -18.88 0.50 16.74
CA PRO A 26 -18.73 0.39 18.20
C PRO A 26 -19.55 -0.72 18.88
N ASP A 27 -20.57 -1.25 18.21
CA ASP A 27 -21.38 -2.39 18.67
C ASP A 27 -20.86 -3.75 18.18
N GLY A 28 -19.72 -3.79 17.49
CA GLY A 28 -19.07 -4.98 16.96
C GLY A 28 -19.56 -5.42 15.57
N ARG A 29 -20.60 -4.78 15.00
CA ARG A 29 -21.01 -5.08 13.62
C ARG A 29 -19.94 -4.66 12.62
N ILE A 30 -19.83 -5.43 11.53
CA ILE A 30 -18.91 -5.15 10.42
C ILE A 30 -19.73 -4.77 9.19
N VAL A 31 -19.38 -3.66 8.57
CA VAL A 31 -19.95 -3.19 7.31
C VAL A 31 -18.89 -3.28 6.23
N MET A 32 -19.14 -4.04 5.16
CA MET A 32 -18.33 -4.00 3.94
C MET A 32 -19.03 -3.12 2.91
N LEU A 33 -18.39 -2.03 2.51
CA LEU A 33 -18.85 -1.18 1.41
C LEU A 33 -17.92 -1.40 0.22
N TYR A 34 -18.47 -1.78 -0.92
CA TYR A 34 -17.72 -2.16 -2.14
C TYR A 34 -18.35 -1.59 -3.40
N THR A 35 -17.60 -1.52 -4.48
CA THR A 35 -18.13 -1.11 -5.79
C THR A 35 -18.72 -2.31 -6.53
N GLY A 36 -20.01 -2.25 -6.88
CA GLY A 36 -20.65 -3.13 -7.84
C GLY A 36 -20.52 -2.57 -9.27
N SER A 37 -20.27 -3.45 -10.23
CA SER A 37 -20.37 -3.15 -11.67
C SER A 37 -21.71 -3.64 -12.20
N THR A 38 -22.62 -2.69 -12.45
CA THR A 38 -23.97 -2.95 -12.98
C THR A 38 -23.94 -3.59 -14.37
N ASN A 39 -25.08 -4.13 -14.83
CA ASN A 39 -25.26 -4.64 -16.20
C ASN A 39 -24.85 -3.64 -17.32
N ALA A 40 -25.03 -2.32 -17.11
CA ALA A 40 -24.63 -1.24 -18.02
C ALA A 40 -23.15 -0.81 -17.85
N SER A 41 -22.40 -1.47 -16.96
CA SER A 41 -21.05 -1.11 -16.52
C SER A 41 -20.95 0.25 -15.82
N VAL A 42 -22.05 0.76 -15.28
CA VAL A 42 -22.04 1.86 -14.29
C VAL A 42 -21.49 1.31 -12.97
N GLN A 43 -20.57 2.05 -12.35
CA GLN A 43 -20.00 1.75 -11.03
C GLN A 43 -20.90 2.36 -9.94
N VAL A 44 -21.29 1.54 -8.96
CA VAL A 44 -22.24 1.91 -7.90
C VAL A 44 -21.80 1.31 -6.57
N GLN A 45 -22.02 1.97 -5.44
CA GLN A 45 -21.55 1.44 -4.14
C GLN A 45 -22.64 0.60 -3.47
N CYS A 46 -22.23 -0.56 -2.99
CA CYS A 46 -23.07 -1.63 -2.48
C CYS A 46 -22.56 -2.11 -1.11
N LEU A 47 -23.48 -2.53 -0.24
CA LEU A 47 -23.19 -3.04 1.09
C LEU A 47 -23.24 -4.56 1.13
N ALA A 48 -22.38 -5.14 1.98
CA ALA A 48 -22.55 -6.48 2.52
C ALA A 48 -22.18 -6.51 4.01
N PHE A 49 -22.76 -7.47 4.72
CA PHE A 49 -22.52 -7.73 6.15
C PHE A 49 -22.25 -9.22 6.35
N PRO A 50 -21.52 -9.64 7.40
CA PRO A 50 -21.45 -11.05 7.77
C PRO A 50 -22.85 -11.61 8.05
N THR A 51 -23.18 -12.78 7.48
CA THR A 51 -24.47 -13.45 7.71
C THR A 51 -24.59 -13.95 9.15
N ASP A 52 -23.46 -14.38 9.74
CA ASP A 52 -23.32 -14.59 11.18
C ASP A 52 -22.15 -13.71 11.67
N PRO A 53 -22.41 -12.66 12.48
CA PRO A 53 -21.35 -11.82 13.03
C PRO A 53 -20.59 -12.46 14.20
N PHE A 54 -21.01 -13.64 14.66
CA PHE A 54 -20.34 -14.42 15.71
C PHE A 54 -19.44 -15.54 15.16
N ASP A 55 -19.46 -15.82 13.85
CA ASP A 55 -18.50 -16.68 13.18
C ASP A 55 -17.11 -15.99 13.18
N PRO A 56 -16.10 -16.51 13.91
CA PRO A 56 -14.77 -15.91 13.96
C PRO A 56 -14.01 -15.98 12.62
N LEU A 57 -14.52 -16.74 11.64
CA LEU A 57 -13.99 -16.83 10.28
C LEU A 57 -14.78 -15.99 9.26
N LEU A 58 -15.94 -15.44 9.65
CA LEU A 58 -16.83 -14.61 8.83
C LEU A 58 -17.04 -15.17 7.41
N ILE A 59 -17.38 -16.46 7.31
CA ILE A 59 -17.35 -17.22 6.04
C ILE A 59 -18.44 -16.75 5.07
N ASN A 60 -19.65 -16.52 5.56
CA ASN A 60 -20.82 -16.18 4.76
C ASN A 60 -21.16 -14.69 4.88
N TRP A 61 -21.46 -14.06 3.75
CA TRP A 61 -21.84 -12.65 3.68
C TRP A 61 -23.18 -12.46 2.98
N THR A 62 -23.98 -11.53 3.51
CA THR A 62 -25.28 -11.14 2.96
C THR A 62 -25.18 -9.72 2.41
N LYS A 63 -25.42 -9.57 1.10
CA LYS A 63 -25.56 -8.27 0.46
C LYS A 63 -26.86 -7.59 0.91
N TYR A 64 -26.85 -6.26 1.01
CA TYR A 64 -28.06 -5.51 1.34
C TYR A 64 -29.11 -5.61 0.22
N GLU A 65 -30.36 -5.87 0.60
CA GLU A 65 -31.48 -6.09 -0.33
C GLU A 65 -31.78 -4.88 -1.24
N ASN A 66 -31.64 -3.65 -0.72
CA ASN A 66 -31.91 -2.42 -1.46
C ASN A 66 -30.63 -1.75 -2.00
N ASN A 67 -29.57 -2.52 -2.24
CA ASN A 67 -28.40 -2.06 -3.00
C ASN A 67 -28.78 -1.66 -4.44
N PRO A 68 -28.06 -0.70 -5.07
CA PRO A 68 -26.96 0.09 -4.53
C PRO A 68 -27.40 1.24 -3.60
N VAL A 69 -26.52 1.62 -2.67
CA VAL A 69 -26.74 2.72 -1.72
C VAL A 69 -26.11 4.04 -2.14
N MET A 70 -25.19 4.05 -3.11
CA MET A 70 -24.68 5.26 -3.76
C MET A 70 -24.49 5.06 -5.26
N TYR A 71 -24.82 6.10 -6.02
CA TYR A 71 -24.64 6.20 -7.48
C TYR A 71 -23.67 7.34 -7.82
N PRO A 72 -23.06 7.36 -9.02
CA PRO A 72 -22.21 8.46 -9.47
C PRO A 72 -22.93 9.81 -9.35
N PRO A 73 -22.37 10.80 -8.63
CA PRO A 73 -23.03 12.10 -8.46
C PRO A 73 -22.89 12.98 -9.73
N PRO A 74 -23.70 14.04 -9.88
CA PRO A 74 -23.61 14.94 -11.02
C PRO A 74 -22.20 15.52 -11.20
N GLY A 75 -21.63 15.33 -12.40
CA GLY A 75 -20.26 15.72 -12.74
C GLY A 75 -19.22 14.61 -12.66
N VAL A 76 -19.59 13.43 -12.16
CA VAL A 76 -18.75 12.22 -12.15
C VAL A 76 -19.19 11.26 -13.26
N GLY A 77 -18.23 10.63 -13.93
CA GLY A 77 -18.50 9.64 -14.98
C GLY A 77 -19.04 8.32 -14.41
N GLU A 78 -19.93 7.65 -15.16
CA GLU A 78 -20.49 6.34 -14.80
C GLU A 78 -19.41 5.26 -14.53
N LYS A 79 -18.19 5.47 -15.04
CA LYS A 79 -17.03 4.56 -14.93
C LYS A 79 -15.88 5.13 -14.12
N ASP A 80 -16.16 6.16 -13.32
CA ASP A 80 -15.18 6.96 -12.57
C ASP A 80 -15.60 7.15 -11.09
N PHE A 81 -16.27 6.16 -10.50
CA PHE A 81 -16.85 6.24 -9.16
C PHE A 81 -16.68 4.91 -8.41
N ARG A 82 -15.53 4.70 -7.77
CA ARG A 82 -15.18 3.40 -7.17
C ARG A 82 -14.27 3.46 -5.95
N ASP A 83 -14.11 2.30 -5.33
CA ASP A 83 -13.15 1.96 -4.28
C ASP A 83 -13.31 2.77 -2.97
N PRO A 84 -14.50 2.77 -2.34
CA PRO A 84 -14.79 3.54 -1.12
C PRO A 84 -13.89 3.14 0.06
N THR A 85 -13.55 4.10 0.93
CA THR A 85 -12.71 3.87 2.12
C THR A 85 -13.43 3.16 3.26
N THR A 86 -12.65 2.68 4.23
CA THR A 86 -13.13 2.50 5.61
C THR A 86 -13.69 3.83 6.10
N ALA A 87 -14.82 3.79 6.80
CA ALA A 87 -15.44 4.97 7.37
C ALA A 87 -14.88 5.27 8.77
N TRP A 88 -14.95 6.54 9.17
CA TRP A 88 -14.62 7.00 10.52
C TRP A 88 -15.77 7.81 11.11
N PHE A 89 -15.93 7.81 12.43
CA PHE A 89 -17.00 8.55 13.08
C PHE A 89 -16.57 9.99 13.42
N ASP A 90 -17.49 10.93 13.20
CA ASP A 90 -17.34 12.35 13.48
C ASP A 90 -18.42 12.76 14.50
N GLY A 91 -17.99 12.88 15.75
CA GLY A 91 -18.84 13.26 16.88
C GLY A 91 -19.24 14.75 16.90
N SER A 92 -18.95 15.53 15.85
CA SER A 92 -19.43 16.92 15.75
C SER A 92 -20.87 17.04 15.22
N ASP A 93 -21.35 16.06 14.45
CA ASP A 93 -22.72 15.98 13.93
C ASP A 93 -23.37 14.59 14.08
N ASP A 94 -22.75 13.70 14.86
CA ASP A 94 -23.10 12.29 15.06
C ASP A 94 -23.25 11.51 13.73
N THR A 95 -22.25 11.58 12.84
CA THR A 95 -22.24 10.82 11.58
C THR A 95 -20.94 10.08 11.35
N TRP A 96 -20.99 9.08 10.48
CA TRP A 96 -19.82 8.50 9.86
C TRP A 96 -19.46 9.29 8.61
N ARG A 97 -18.17 9.39 8.31
CA ARG A 97 -17.57 9.94 7.09
C ARG A 97 -16.85 8.82 6.34
N LEU A 98 -16.87 8.86 5.01
CA LEU A 98 -15.97 8.09 4.14
C LEU A 98 -15.66 8.89 2.89
N VAL A 99 -14.65 8.47 2.13
CA VAL A 99 -14.31 9.11 0.85
C VAL A 99 -14.29 8.14 -0.32
N ILE A 100 -14.48 8.69 -1.53
CA ILE A 100 -14.48 7.98 -2.81
C ILE A 100 -13.62 8.77 -3.80
N GLY A 101 -12.75 8.06 -4.52
CA GLY A 101 -11.89 8.62 -5.57
C GLY A 101 -12.62 8.75 -6.91
N SER A 102 -12.24 9.77 -7.69
CA SER A 102 -12.87 10.12 -8.97
C SER A 102 -11.90 10.96 -9.83
N LYS A 103 -12.28 11.25 -11.07
CA LYS A 103 -11.75 12.37 -11.87
C LYS A 103 -12.85 13.33 -12.33
N ASP A 104 -12.47 14.55 -12.69
CA ASP A 104 -13.35 15.53 -13.34
C ASP A 104 -13.23 15.55 -14.88
N ASP A 105 -14.03 16.42 -15.52
CA ASP A 105 -14.07 16.64 -16.98
C ASP A 105 -12.74 17.17 -17.57
N ARG A 106 -11.79 17.54 -16.72
CA ARG A 106 -10.48 18.11 -17.07
C ARG A 106 -9.33 17.23 -16.62
N HIS A 107 -9.59 15.94 -16.37
CA HIS A 107 -8.56 14.95 -16.05
C HIS A 107 -7.75 15.31 -14.79
N ALA A 108 -8.40 15.98 -13.83
CA ALA A 108 -7.89 16.14 -12.47
C ALA A 108 -8.47 15.05 -11.57
N GLY A 109 -7.59 14.35 -10.84
CA GLY A 109 -8.00 13.45 -9.78
C GLY A 109 -8.60 14.23 -8.63
N MET A 110 -9.69 13.71 -8.06
CA MET A 110 -10.42 14.35 -6.99
C MET A 110 -11.01 13.34 -6.01
N VAL A 111 -11.28 13.79 -4.80
CA VAL A 111 -11.84 12.97 -3.73
C VAL A 111 -13.05 13.66 -3.10
N MET A 112 -14.15 12.90 -3.00
CA MET A 112 -15.44 13.35 -2.48
C MET A 112 -15.69 12.71 -1.11
N THR A 113 -16.22 13.50 -0.17
CA THR A 113 -16.63 12.99 1.15
C THR A 113 -18.12 12.70 1.16
N TYR A 114 -18.50 11.50 1.61
CA TYR A 114 -19.87 11.14 1.94
C TYR A 114 -20.02 11.00 3.45
N LYS A 115 -21.22 11.28 3.97
CA LYS A 115 -21.58 11.03 5.37
C LYS A 115 -22.86 10.22 5.51
N THR A 116 -23.00 9.50 6.62
CA THR A 116 -24.17 8.65 6.93
C THR A 116 -24.40 8.52 8.43
N LYS A 117 -25.63 8.22 8.86
CA LYS A 117 -25.95 7.85 10.26
C LYS A 117 -26.20 6.36 10.46
N ASP A 118 -26.46 5.62 9.39
CA ASP A 118 -26.99 4.25 9.42
C ASP A 118 -26.29 3.28 8.44
N PHE A 119 -25.31 3.77 7.65
CA PHE A 119 -24.67 3.08 6.52
C PHE A 119 -25.61 2.71 5.36
N ILE A 120 -26.88 3.14 5.38
CA ILE A 120 -27.86 2.88 4.30
C ILE A 120 -28.10 4.16 3.50
N ASN A 121 -28.25 5.29 4.18
CA ASN A 121 -28.52 6.59 3.59
C ASN A 121 -27.23 7.44 3.60
N TYR A 122 -26.77 7.86 2.43
CA TYR A 122 -25.55 8.63 2.25
C TYR A 122 -25.83 10.03 1.69
N GLU A 123 -25.30 11.05 2.36
CA GLU A 123 -25.31 12.44 1.90
C GLU A 123 -23.91 12.80 1.37
N LEU A 124 -23.82 13.28 0.12
CA LEU A 124 -22.60 13.88 -0.42
C LEU A 124 -22.34 15.20 0.30
N VAL A 125 -21.20 15.33 0.98
CA VAL A 125 -20.82 16.59 1.64
C VAL A 125 -20.47 17.62 0.56
N PRO A 126 -21.03 18.85 0.59
CA PRO A 126 -20.76 19.85 -0.44
C PRO A 126 -19.27 20.18 -0.62
N GLY A 127 -18.85 20.32 -1.88
CA GLY A 127 -17.45 20.58 -2.25
C GLY A 127 -16.65 19.30 -2.51
N LEU A 128 -15.34 19.47 -2.72
CA LEU A 128 -14.38 18.38 -2.83
C LEU A 128 -13.43 18.46 -1.64
N LEU A 129 -13.02 17.30 -1.11
CA LEU A 129 -12.08 17.23 0.00
C LEU A 129 -10.65 17.61 -0.43
N HIS A 130 -10.27 17.17 -1.63
CA HIS A 130 -9.05 17.58 -2.34
C HIS A 130 -9.18 17.34 -3.86
N ARG A 131 -8.33 17.98 -4.67
CA ARG A 131 -8.28 17.83 -6.14
C ARG A 131 -6.91 18.25 -6.69
N VAL A 132 -6.26 17.39 -7.48
CA VAL A 132 -4.97 17.66 -8.13
C VAL A 132 -5.11 17.63 -9.66
N PRO A 133 -4.71 18.67 -10.41
CA PRO A 133 -4.79 18.67 -11.88
C PRO A 133 -3.83 17.67 -12.54
N GLY A 134 -4.30 16.96 -13.58
CA GLY A 134 -3.44 16.14 -14.45
C GLY A 134 -2.99 14.80 -13.88
N THR A 135 -3.68 14.29 -12.86
CA THR A 135 -3.41 12.99 -12.19
C THR A 135 -4.36 11.87 -12.63
N GLY A 136 -5.33 12.17 -13.50
CA GLY A 136 -6.28 11.19 -14.00
C GLY A 136 -7.28 10.68 -12.96
N MET A 137 -7.68 9.43 -13.09
CA MET A 137 -8.61 8.78 -12.16
C MET A 137 -7.87 8.26 -10.93
N TRP A 138 -8.32 8.70 -9.75
CA TRP A 138 -7.86 8.21 -8.45
C TRP A 138 -8.62 6.94 -8.06
N GLU A 139 -8.01 5.78 -8.28
CA GLU A 139 -8.50 4.50 -7.76
C GLU A 139 -8.05 4.30 -6.30
N CYS A 140 -8.68 3.35 -5.61
CA CYS A 140 -8.27 2.83 -4.29
C CYS A 140 -7.75 3.91 -3.32
N ILE A 141 -8.52 5.00 -3.17
CA ILE A 141 -8.19 6.09 -2.26
C ILE A 141 -8.07 5.56 -0.82
N ASP A 142 -7.19 6.16 -0.03
CA ASP A 142 -7.08 5.94 1.42
C ASP A 142 -6.76 7.27 2.13
N LEU A 143 -7.32 7.46 3.33
CA LEU A 143 -7.14 8.65 4.16
C LEU A 143 -7.05 8.24 5.63
N TYR A 144 -5.92 8.49 6.27
CA TYR A 144 -5.69 8.05 7.65
C TYR A 144 -4.69 8.91 8.43
N PRO A 145 -4.76 8.90 9.77
CA PRO A 145 -3.88 9.69 10.63
C PRO A 145 -2.52 9.01 10.87
N VAL A 146 -1.48 9.82 11.00
CA VAL A 146 -0.14 9.45 11.50
C VAL A 146 0.38 10.54 12.44
N GLY A 147 1.03 10.16 13.54
CA GLY A 147 1.48 11.10 14.58
C GLY A 147 2.62 10.57 15.44
N GLY A 148 3.43 9.66 14.90
CA GLY A 148 4.49 8.96 15.63
C GLY A 148 4.71 7.54 15.13
N VAL A 149 5.22 6.68 16.01
CA VAL A 149 5.59 5.27 15.74
C VAL A 149 4.48 4.26 16.05
N THR A 150 3.34 4.70 16.58
CA THR A 150 2.14 3.88 16.77
C THR A 150 1.11 4.18 15.70
N GLY A 151 0.30 3.18 15.35
CA GLY A 151 -0.90 3.41 14.55
C GLY A 151 -1.92 4.22 15.34
N ILE A 152 -2.73 4.99 14.61
CA ILE A 152 -3.80 5.83 15.16
C ILE A 152 -5.09 5.47 14.40
N ASP A 153 -6.21 5.38 15.12
CA ASP A 153 -7.53 5.26 14.50
C ASP A 153 -8.06 6.63 14.03
N MET A 154 -8.79 6.67 12.92
CA MET A 154 -9.28 7.92 12.34
C MET A 154 -10.40 8.56 13.18
N THR A 155 -11.23 7.77 13.86
CA THR A 155 -12.25 8.27 14.81
C THR A 155 -11.57 8.87 16.04
N GLU A 156 -10.55 8.19 16.60
CA GLU A 156 -9.76 8.72 17.72
C GLU A 156 -9.04 10.03 17.34
N ALA A 157 -8.48 10.11 16.13
CA ALA A 157 -7.80 11.31 15.65
C ALA A 157 -8.75 12.51 15.46
N VAL A 158 -9.92 12.30 14.86
CA VAL A 158 -10.94 13.35 14.69
C VAL A 158 -11.48 13.82 16.05
N ALA A 159 -11.77 12.89 16.97
CA ALA A 159 -12.20 13.22 18.32
C ALA A 159 -11.12 14.01 19.10
N ALA A 160 -9.84 13.64 18.96
CA ALA A 160 -8.73 14.36 19.60
C ALA A 160 -8.54 15.77 19.00
N ALA A 161 -8.68 15.94 17.69
CA ALA A 161 -8.56 17.23 17.01
C ALA A 161 -9.61 18.23 17.50
N SER A 162 -10.89 17.82 17.58
CA SER A 162 -12.00 18.67 18.04
C SER A 162 -11.89 19.11 19.51
N ASN A 163 -11.17 18.36 20.35
CA ASN A 163 -11.00 18.68 21.78
C ASN A 163 -9.73 19.50 22.06
N ASN A 164 -8.60 19.16 21.44
CA ASN A 164 -7.27 19.67 21.81
C ASN A 164 -6.52 20.40 20.69
N GLY A 165 -7.15 20.68 19.54
CA GLY A 165 -6.55 21.45 18.45
C GLY A 165 -5.56 20.67 17.56
N GLY A 166 -5.44 19.35 17.72
CA GLY A 166 -4.86 18.43 16.73
C GLY A 166 -3.39 18.62 16.34
N GLY A 167 -2.59 19.31 17.17
CA GLY A 167 -1.26 19.83 16.80
C GLY A 167 -0.34 18.84 16.06
N ASP A 168 -0.13 17.64 16.63
CA ASP A 168 0.92 16.72 16.17
C ASP A 168 0.44 15.63 15.19
N VAL A 169 -0.86 15.58 14.87
CA VAL A 169 -1.40 14.57 13.94
C VAL A 169 -1.41 15.10 12.50
N LEU A 170 -0.70 14.39 11.63
CA LEU A 170 -0.79 14.54 10.17
C LEU A 170 -1.74 13.49 9.61
N HIS A 171 -2.22 13.72 8.39
CA HIS A 171 -3.07 12.79 7.66
C HIS A 171 -2.40 12.44 6.33
N VAL A 172 -2.18 11.15 6.10
CA VAL A 172 -1.79 10.65 4.77
C VAL A 172 -3.04 10.60 3.91
N MET A 173 -2.99 11.24 2.74
CA MET A 173 -3.91 10.94 1.65
C MET A 173 -3.15 10.17 0.58
N LYS A 174 -3.74 9.07 0.10
CA LYS A 174 -3.16 8.16 -0.89
C LYS A 174 -4.15 7.85 -2.00
N GLU A 175 -3.67 7.70 -3.23
CA GLU A 175 -4.42 7.24 -4.41
C GLU A 175 -3.63 6.18 -5.21
N SER A 176 -4.35 5.42 -6.03
CA SER A 176 -3.80 4.50 -7.03
C SER A 176 -4.09 5.06 -8.42
N SER A 177 -3.04 5.47 -9.14
CA SER A 177 -3.22 6.21 -10.39
C SER A 177 -3.55 5.31 -11.58
N ASP A 178 -4.79 5.42 -12.07
CA ASP A 178 -5.33 4.69 -13.24
C ASP A 178 -4.47 4.88 -14.50
N ASP A 179 -3.86 6.06 -14.65
CA ASP A 179 -3.07 6.44 -15.83
C ASP A 179 -1.71 5.73 -15.89
N ASN A 180 -1.06 5.51 -14.73
CA ASN A 180 0.35 5.10 -14.68
C ASN A 180 0.65 3.86 -13.82
N ARG A 181 -0.34 3.35 -13.07
CA ARG A 181 -0.30 2.13 -12.25
C ARG A 181 0.77 2.12 -11.14
N HIS A 182 0.83 3.21 -10.37
CA HIS A 182 1.57 3.28 -9.11
C HIS A 182 0.71 3.95 -8.03
N ASP A 183 1.06 3.69 -6.77
CA ASP A 183 0.38 4.25 -5.60
C ASP A 183 1.14 5.43 -5.02
N TYR A 184 0.54 6.61 -5.10
CA TYR A 184 1.08 7.87 -4.60
C TYR A 184 0.44 8.27 -3.27
N TYR A 185 1.22 8.93 -2.41
CA TYR A 185 0.71 9.56 -1.21
C TYR A 185 1.35 10.92 -0.98
N ALA A 186 0.67 11.76 -0.19
CA ALA A 186 1.25 12.96 0.39
C ALA A 186 0.82 13.09 1.86
N LEU A 187 1.61 13.84 2.63
CA LEU A 187 1.28 14.22 4.00
C LEU A 187 0.56 15.56 3.99
N GLY A 188 -0.45 15.69 4.84
CA GLY A 188 -1.25 16.90 4.97
C GLY A 188 -1.99 16.98 6.30
N ARG A 189 -2.98 17.86 6.37
CA ARG A 189 -3.87 18.03 7.52
C ARG A 189 -5.33 18.02 7.07
N TYR A 190 -6.13 17.17 7.70
CA TYR A 190 -7.57 17.09 7.51
C TYR A 190 -8.30 18.05 8.46
N ASP A 191 -9.28 18.77 7.94
CA ASP A 191 -10.22 19.62 8.68
C ASP A 191 -11.64 19.16 8.36
N ALA A 192 -12.24 18.41 9.29
CA ALA A 192 -13.57 17.84 9.14
C ALA A 192 -14.66 18.92 9.00
N ALA A 193 -14.55 20.01 9.78
CA ALA A 193 -15.53 21.09 9.80
C ALA A 193 -15.55 21.92 8.50
N LYS A 194 -14.41 21.99 7.78
CA LYS A 194 -14.33 22.61 6.46
C LYS A 194 -14.54 21.65 5.29
N ASN A 195 -14.54 20.33 5.53
CA ASN A 195 -14.43 19.30 4.50
C ASN A 195 -13.20 19.52 3.58
N THR A 196 -12.03 19.77 4.16
CA THR A 196 -10.78 20.01 3.39
C THR A 196 -9.62 19.16 3.91
N TRP A 197 -8.81 18.61 3.01
CA TRP A 197 -7.46 18.13 3.31
C TRP A 197 -6.44 19.03 2.61
N THR A 198 -5.42 19.48 3.34
CA THR A 198 -4.40 20.40 2.84
C THR A 198 -3.03 19.74 2.87
N PRO A 199 -2.30 19.62 1.74
CA PRO A 199 -0.96 19.04 1.72
C PRO A 199 0.06 19.90 2.47
N LEU A 200 1.14 19.29 2.97
CA LEU A 200 2.30 20.00 3.54
C LEU A 200 3.22 20.58 2.46
N ASP A 201 3.27 19.97 1.27
CA ASP A 201 3.99 20.49 0.10
C ASP A 201 3.13 20.30 -1.15
N THR A 202 2.67 21.41 -1.74
CA THR A 202 1.87 21.42 -2.97
C THR A 202 2.66 21.04 -4.22
N ASN A 203 3.99 20.95 -4.15
CA ASN A 203 4.85 20.51 -5.25
C ASN A 203 5.04 18.97 -5.23
N ALA A 204 4.71 18.32 -4.12
CA ALA A 204 4.80 16.88 -3.90
C ALA A 204 3.44 16.31 -3.45
N ASP A 205 2.36 16.85 -4.03
CA ASP A 205 0.97 16.51 -3.72
C ASP A 205 0.60 15.08 -4.20
N VAL A 206 -0.58 14.61 -3.81
CA VAL A 206 -1.13 13.29 -4.14
C VAL A 206 -1.16 13.09 -5.67
N GLY A 207 -0.63 11.97 -6.14
CA GLY A 207 -0.47 11.64 -7.58
C GLY A 207 0.76 12.25 -8.28
N ILE A 208 1.46 13.21 -7.66
CA ILE A 208 2.66 13.86 -8.26
C ILE A 208 3.93 13.78 -7.39
N GLY A 209 3.80 13.54 -6.09
CA GLY A 209 4.89 13.50 -5.12
C GLY A 209 5.42 12.11 -4.79
N LEU A 210 5.25 11.71 -3.53
CA LEU A 210 5.81 10.47 -2.98
C LEU A 210 4.98 9.25 -3.39
N ARG A 211 5.63 8.09 -3.40
CA ARG A 211 5.00 6.77 -3.55
C ARG A 211 5.28 5.91 -2.34
N TYR A 212 4.41 4.97 -2.02
CA TYR A 212 4.74 3.95 -1.03
C TYR A 212 5.94 3.12 -1.52
N ASP A 213 5.89 2.68 -2.76
CA ASP A 213 6.89 1.81 -3.36
C ASP A 213 7.21 2.29 -4.78
N TRP A 214 8.50 2.25 -5.17
CA TRP A 214 8.97 2.77 -6.45
C TRP A 214 8.95 1.74 -7.58
N GLY A 215 8.63 0.47 -7.28
CA GLY A 215 8.54 -0.63 -8.23
C GLY A 215 7.09 -1.03 -8.57
N LYS A 216 6.81 -2.33 -8.54
CA LYS A 216 5.51 -2.93 -8.78
C LYS A 216 4.70 -3.00 -7.48
N PHE A 217 3.81 -2.05 -7.28
CA PHE A 217 2.92 -1.97 -6.12
C PHE A 217 1.69 -1.13 -6.49
N TYR A 218 0.49 -1.69 -6.34
CA TYR A 218 -0.75 -1.00 -6.74
C TYR A 218 -1.96 -1.39 -5.88
N ALA A 219 -3.06 -0.64 -6.00
CA ALA A 219 -4.35 -0.88 -5.34
C ALA A 219 -4.25 -1.07 -3.81
N SER A 220 -3.25 -0.46 -3.18
CA SER A 220 -2.93 -0.68 -1.78
C SER A 220 -3.92 -0.03 -0.83
N LYS A 221 -4.09 -0.61 0.35
CA LYS A 221 -5.07 -0.18 1.35
C LYS A 221 -4.54 -0.45 2.76
N THR A 222 -4.77 0.48 3.68
CA THR A 222 -4.43 0.29 5.09
C THR A 222 -5.63 -0.13 5.93
N PHE A 223 -5.35 -0.80 7.05
CA PHE A 223 -6.28 -0.92 8.16
C PHE A 223 -5.56 -0.65 9.49
N TYR A 224 -6.32 -0.31 10.53
CA TYR A 224 -5.80 -0.22 11.89
C TYR A 224 -5.92 -1.57 12.59
N ASP A 225 -4.81 -2.08 13.10
CA ASP A 225 -4.73 -3.25 13.98
C ASP A 225 -4.83 -2.74 15.44
N PRO A 226 -5.98 -2.88 16.12
CA PRO A 226 -6.16 -2.40 17.49
C PRO A 226 -5.48 -3.31 18.52
N ALA A 227 -5.16 -4.56 18.17
CA ALA A 227 -4.53 -5.52 19.07
C ALA A 227 -3.04 -5.19 19.28
N LYS A 228 -2.35 -4.72 18.24
CA LYS A 228 -0.96 -4.23 18.31
C LYS A 228 -0.80 -2.72 18.12
N LYS A 229 -1.91 -1.96 18.04
CA LYS A 229 -1.96 -0.49 17.90
C LYS A 229 -1.05 0.04 16.79
N ARG A 230 -1.19 -0.55 15.60
CA ARG A 230 -0.36 -0.27 14.41
C ARG A 230 -1.23 -0.14 13.17
N ARG A 231 -0.81 0.64 12.19
CA ARG A 231 -1.44 0.68 10.86
C ARG A 231 -0.72 -0.31 9.95
N VAL A 232 -1.47 -1.19 9.29
CA VAL A 232 -0.94 -2.23 8.41
C VAL A 232 -1.41 -1.98 6.99
N LEU A 233 -0.46 -1.98 6.05
CA LEU A 233 -0.64 -1.77 4.61
C LEU A 233 -0.56 -3.10 3.88
N TRP A 234 -1.53 -3.35 3.01
CA TRP A 234 -1.52 -4.39 1.98
C TRP A 234 -1.36 -3.74 0.60
N GLY A 235 -0.67 -4.39 -0.35
CA GLY A 235 -0.51 -3.92 -1.72
C GLY A 235 -0.47 -5.06 -2.74
N TRP A 236 -1.19 -4.89 -3.84
CA TRP A 236 -1.28 -5.86 -4.93
C TRP A 236 -0.07 -5.74 -5.88
N ILE A 237 0.52 -6.89 -6.21
CA ILE A 237 1.78 -7.00 -6.96
C ILE A 237 1.51 -7.76 -8.28
N GLY A 238 1.00 -7.04 -9.28
CA GLY A 238 0.77 -7.57 -10.61
C GLY A 238 2.06 -8.00 -11.33
N GLU A 239 1.97 -9.07 -12.12
CA GLU A 239 3.07 -9.75 -12.83
C GLU A 239 3.90 -8.86 -13.78
N THR A 240 5.08 -9.32 -14.18
CA THR A 240 5.92 -8.68 -15.23
C THR A 240 6.33 -9.63 -16.37
N ASP A 241 5.98 -10.91 -16.33
CA ASP A 241 5.98 -11.80 -17.50
C ASP A 241 4.72 -11.59 -18.37
N SER A 242 4.47 -12.48 -19.32
CA SER A 242 3.39 -12.34 -20.30
C SER A 242 2.07 -12.99 -19.84
N GLU A 243 0.93 -12.47 -20.29
CA GLU A 243 -0.40 -13.10 -20.08
C GLU A 243 -0.42 -14.59 -20.53
N ARG A 244 0.39 -14.93 -21.54
CA ARG A 244 0.59 -16.33 -21.96
C ARG A 244 1.28 -17.16 -20.88
N ALA A 245 2.25 -16.59 -20.17
CA ALA A 245 2.90 -17.24 -19.03
C ALA A 245 1.94 -17.36 -17.84
N ASP A 246 1.09 -16.35 -17.59
CA ASP A 246 0.00 -16.42 -16.59
C ASP A 246 -0.95 -17.59 -16.84
N VAL A 247 -1.47 -17.70 -18.06
CA VAL A 247 -2.35 -18.82 -18.47
C VAL A 247 -1.62 -20.16 -18.42
N ALA A 248 -0.32 -20.20 -18.71
CA ALA A 248 0.48 -21.44 -18.67
C ALA A 248 0.88 -21.87 -17.25
N LYS A 249 1.10 -20.94 -16.31
CA LYS A 249 1.42 -21.21 -14.90
C LYS A 249 0.17 -21.39 -14.04
N GLY A 250 -1.00 -20.98 -14.53
CA GLY A 250 -2.31 -21.22 -13.93
C GLY A 250 -2.70 -20.26 -12.81
N TRP A 251 -1.93 -19.19 -12.61
CA TRP A 251 -2.17 -18.15 -11.61
C TRP A 251 -1.50 -16.84 -12.06
N ALA A 252 -1.93 -15.72 -11.49
CA ALA A 252 -1.30 -14.41 -11.71
C ALA A 252 -1.45 -13.52 -10.48
N SER A 253 -0.45 -12.67 -10.27
CA SER A 253 -0.29 -11.68 -9.20
C SER A 253 -0.03 -12.25 -7.80
N LEU A 254 0.54 -11.39 -6.95
CA LEU A 254 0.78 -11.63 -5.52
C LEU A 254 0.22 -10.46 -4.68
N GLN A 255 0.29 -10.61 -3.36
CA GLN A 255 0.27 -9.49 -2.41
C GLN A 255 1.69 -9.32 -1.86
N SER A 256 2.07 -8.09 -1.48
CA SER A 256 3.28 -7.88 -0.68
C SER A 256 3.13 -8.52 0.70
N ILE A 257 4.25 -8.83 1.35
CA ILE A 257 4.27 -9.04 2.80
C ILE A 257 3.68 -7.77 3.47
N PRO A 258 2.68 -7.89 4.37
CA PRO A 258 2.05 -6.72 4.98
C PRO A 258 3.06 -5.84 5.71
N ARG A 259 2.89 -4.52 5.59
CA ARG A 259 3.86 -3.52 6.08
C ARG A 259 3.24 -2.67 7.18
N THR A 260 3.94 -2.45 8.29
CA THR A 260 3.56 -1.37 9.23
C THR A 260 3.83 -0.02 8.59
N VAL A 261 2.96 0.96 8.86
CA VAL A 261 3.09 2.34 8.38
C VAL A 261 3.10 3.31 9.56
N VAL A 262 4.13 4.16 9.61
CA VAL A 262 4.34 5.18 10.65
C VAL A 262 4.89 6.47 10.03
N LEU A 263 4.84 7.60 10.75
CA LEU A 263 5.50 8.84 10.32
C LEU A 263 7.02 8.76 10.55
N ASP A 264 7.84 9.20 9.59
CA ASP A 264 9.26 9.43 9.85
C ASP A 264 9.42 10.73 10.66
N THR A 265 9.52 10.60 11.99
CA THR A 265 9.69 11.74 12.89
C THR A 265 11.07 12.40 12.80
N LYS A 266 12.03 11.87 12.03
CA LYS A 266 13.33 12.51 11.77
C LYS A 266 13.28 13.48 10.59
N THR A 267 12.44 13.21 9.60
CA THR A 267 12.29 14.06 8.39
C THR A 267 11.02 14.92 8.44
N GLY A 268 9.95 14.42 9.05
CA GLY A 268 8.62 15.03 9.06
C GLY A 268 7.89 15.02 7.70
N SER A 269 8.50 14.44 6.66
CA SER A 269 8.09 14.63 5.26
C SER A 269 7.80 13.33 4.50
N ASN A 270 8.03 12.16 5.11
CA ASN A 270 7.70 10.86 4.53
C ASN A 270 7.15 9.89 5.60
N ILE A 271 6.47 8.82 5.17
CA ILE A 271 6.23 7.67 6.05
C ILE A 271 7.46 6.74 6.10
N LEU A 272 7.48 5.83 7.06
CA LEU A 272 8.30 4.62 7.02
C LEU A 272 7.40 3.40 6.80
N GLN A 273 7.89 2.44 6.01
CA GLN A 273 7.29 1.11 5.83
C GLN A 273 8.24 0.02 6.31
N TRP A 274 7.74 -0.94 7.09
CA TRP A 274 8.53 -2.10 7.50
C TRP A 274 7.68 -3.38 7.48
N PRO A 275 8.21 -4.55 7.07
CA PRO A 275 7.46 -5.81 7.16
C PRO A 275 6.95 -6.05 8.58
N VAL A 276 5.71 -6.52 8.73
CA VAL A 276 5.14 -6.87 10.03
C VAL A 276 6.02 -7.91 10.74
N GLU A 277 6.22 -7.73 12.05
CA GLU A 277 7.12 -8.56 12.87
C GLU A 277 6.81 -10.06 12.83
N GLU A 278 5.58 -10.43 12.52
CA GLU A 278 5.14 -11.81 12.30
C GLU A 278 5.93 -12.52 11.20
N VAL A 279 6.41 -11.81 10.16
CA VAL A 279 7.26 -12.42 9.11
C VAL A 279 8.59 -12.94 9.69
N GLU A 280 9.02 -12.41 10.84
CA GLU A 280 10.27 -12.81 11.47
C GLU A 280 10.18 -14.19 12.15
N THR A 281 8.95 -14.71 12.34
CA THR A 281 8.72 -16.08 12.83
C THR A 281 9.07 -17.16 11.79
N LEU A 282 9.16 -16.79 10.51
CA LEU A 282 9.57 -17.70 9.43
C LEU A 282 11.09 -17.86 9.34
N ARG A 283 11.89 -17.10 10.11
CA ARG A 283 13.36 -17.19 10.06
C ARG A 283 13.83 -18.52 10.66
N THR A 284 14.63 -19.25 9.90
CA THR A 284 15.26 -20.50 10.35
C THR A 284 16.77 -20.28 10.56
N ASN A 285 17.62 -20.79 9.67
CA ASN A 285 19.06 -20.63 9.77
C ASN A 285 19.46 -19.15 9.61
N SER A 286 20.44 -18.71 10.40
CA SER A 286 20.81 -17.30 10.52
C SER A 286 22.33 -17.12 10.46
N THR A 287 22.82 -16.59 9.34
CA THR A 287 24.25 -16.42 9.06
C THR A 287 24.62 -14.94 9.22
N ASN A 288 25.29 -14.60 10.33
CA ASN A 288 25.88 -13.29 10.56
C ASN A 288 27.32 -13.28 10.03
N LEU A 289 27.58 -12.42 9.03
CA LEU A 289 28.88 -12.32 8.35
C LEU A 289 29.77 -11.22 8.95
N GLY A 290 29.28 -10.51 9.97
CA GLY A 290 30.05 -9.51 10.71
C GLY A 290 30.47 -8.33 9.83
N SER A 291 31.77 -8.03 9.84
CA SER A 291 32.38 -7.01 8.99
C SER A 291 33.33 -7.61 7.94
N VAL A 292 33.16 -7.16 6.70
CA VAL A 292 33.93 -7.52 5.50
C VAL A 292 34.04 -6.26 4.63
N THR A 293 35.07 -6.16 3.79
CA THR A 293 35.28 -5.07 2.84
C THR A 293 35.22 -5.60 1.42
N VAL A 294 34.53 -4.88 0.52
CA VAL A 294 34.54 -5.20 -0.92
C VAL A 294 35.23 -4.07 -1.67
N ASP A 295 36.36 -4.40 -2.28
CA ASP A 295 37.16 -3.49 -3.09
C ASP A 295 36.45 -3.11 -4.39
N HIS A 296 36.77 -1.92 -4.90
CA HIS A 296 36.30 -1.44 -6.21
C HIS A 296 36.50 -2.49 -7.33
N GLY A 297 35.48 -2.68 -8.16
CA GLY A 297 35.49 -3.64 -9.26
C GLY A 297 35.40 -5.12 -8.85
N SER A 298 35.22 -5.44 -7.56
CA SER A 298 35.14 -6.84 -7.10
C SER A 298 33.71 -7.31 -6.83
N VAL A 299 33.46 -8.59 -7.13
CA VAL A 299 32.32 -9.38 -6.64
C VAL A 299 32.86 -10.27 -5.53
N VAL A 300 32.29 -10.18 -4.34
CA VAL A 300 32.73 -10.91 -3.15
C VAL A 300 31.51 -11.56 -2.50
N PRO A 301 31.65 -12.75 -1.90
CA PRO A 301 30.69 -13.26 -0.93
C PRO A 301 30.59 -12.37 0.33
N LEU A 302 29.94 -11.20 0.18
CA LEU A 302 29.31 -10.34 1.21
C LEU A 302 30.27 -9.65 2.22
N SER A 303 30.34 -8.30 2.35
CA SER A 303 29.35 -7.38 3.01
C SER A 303 29.70 -5.86 2.78
N LEU A 304 28.77 -4.84 2.85
CA LEU A 304 29.05 -3.42 2.43
C LEU A 304 28.44 -2.14 3.15
N HIS A 305 29.24 -1.31 3.88
CA HIS A 305 29.20 0.18 4.15
C HIS A 305 30.65 0.69 4.44
N ARG A 306 31.30 1.83 4.10
CA ARG A 306 31.09 3.18 3.49
C ARG A 306 32.51 3.76 3.17
N ALA A 307 32.66 4.89 2.46
CA ALA A 307 33.95 5.61 2.21
C ALA A 307 33.88 7.14 2.46
N THR A 308 35.03 7.84 2.43
CA THR A 308 35.15 9.28 2.80
C THR A 308 35.34 10.25 1.63
N GLN A 309 34.54 11.32 1.64
CA GLN A 309 34.71 12.64 1.00
C GLN A 309 34.84 12.75 -0.53
N LEU A 310 33.91 13.53 -1.11
CA LEU A 310 34.28 14.80 -1.73
C LEU A 310 33.12 15.81 -1.57
N ASP A 311 33.43 17.09 -1.80
CA ASP A 311 32.51 18.22 -1.76
C ASP A 311 31.34 18.08 -2.77
N GLY A 312 30.16 18.62 -2.45
CA GLY A 312 29.01 18.67 -3.37
C GLY A 312 27.86 17.69 -3.11
N GLY A 313 27.15 17.81 -1.98
CA GLY A 313 25.73 17.44 -1.83
C GLY A 313 25.30 16.04 -2.34
N LEU A 314 25.95 14.98 -1.87
CA LEU A 314 25.77 13.62 -2.37
C LEU A 314 24.32 13.10 -2.17
N ARG A 315 23.59 12.92 -3.28
CA ARG A 315 22.25 12.31 -3.30
C ARG A 315 22.35 10.79 -3.37
N THR A 316 21.97 10.10 -2.31
CA THR A 316 21.95 8.63 -2.27
C THR A 316 20.75 8.11 -3.03
N HIS A 317 20.96 7.34 -4.10
CA HIS A 317 19.90 6.62 -4.81
C HIS A 317 19.84 5.16 -4.34
N PHE A 318 18.63 4.62 -4.23
CA PHE A 318 18.39 3.18 -4.09
C PHE A 318 17.50 2.70 -5.24
N CYS A 319 17.81 1.55 -5.83
CA CYS A 319 17.00 0.94 -6.88
C CYS A 319 17.13 -0.58 -6.92
N HIS A 320 16.17 -1.23 -7.56
CA HIS A 320 16.35 -2.53 -8.20
C HIS A 320 16.71 -2.32 -9.68
N ASP A 321 17.62 -3.14 -10.20
CA ASP A 321 17.95 -3.23 -11.63
C ASP A 321 17.58 -4.63 -12.13
N GLU A 322 16.46 -4.72 -12.84
CA GLU A 322 15.93 -5.97 -13.39
C GLU A 322 16.50 -6.28 -14.80
N THR A 323 17.33 -5.41 -15.38
CA THR A 323 17.75 -5.51 -16.80
C THR A 323 18.46 -6.82 -17.13
N ARG A 324 19.14 -7.41 -16.15
CA ARG A 324 19.85 -8.70 -16.24
C ARG A 324 19.13 -9.85 -15.53
N SER A 325 17.87 -9.67 -15.11
CA SER A 325 17.13 -10.66 -14.31
C SER A 325 16.79 -11.96 -15.05
N SER A 326 16.75 -11.97 -16.38
CA SER A 326 16.29 -13.12 -17.19
C SER A 326 16.72 -13.03 -18.65
N HIS A 327 16.89 -14.18 -19.32
CA HIS A 327 17.12 -14.25 -20.77
C HIS A 327 15.84 -14.34 -21.61
N ALA A 328 14.65 -14.47 -21.00
CA ALA A 328 13.39 -14.43 -21.76
C ALA A 328 13.09 -13.02 -22.32
N ASN A 329 12.40 -12.96 -23.47
CA ASN A 329 12.17 -11.72 -24.22
C ASN A 329 10.77 -11.11 -23.98
N ASP A 330 9.85 -11.87 -23.40
CA ASP A 330 8.46 -11.49 -23.10
C ASP A 330 8.25 -11.10 -21.62
N ILE A 331 9.34 -10.72 -20.93
CA ILE A 331 9.33 -10.17 -19.58
C ILE A 331 9.67 -8.68 -19.61
N VAL A 332 8.85 -7.88 -18.94
CA VAL A 332 9.10 -6.46 -18.67
C VAL A 332 10.18 -6.33 -17.60
N LYS A 333 11.33 -5.77 -17.97
CA LYS A 333 12.49 -5.53 -17.09
C LYS A 333 12.72 -4.03 -16.96
N ARG A 334 12.85 -3.52 -15.74
CA ARG A 334 12.95 -2.09 -15.41
C ARG A 334 14.14 -1.81 -14.49
N VAL A 335 14.49 -0.53 -14.38
CA VAL A 335 15.23 -0.02 -13.22
C VAL A 335 14.24 0.82 -12.42
N VAL A 336 14.01 0.46 -11.15
CA VAL A 336 12.96 1.05 -10.29
C VAL A 336 13.54 1.49 -8.96
N GLY A 337 13.26 2.72 -8.54
CA GLY A 337 13.89 3.34 -7.37
C GLY A 337 13.89 4.86 -7.41
N ASN A 338 14.48 5.50 -6.39
CA ASN A 338 14.58 6.96 -6.28
C ASN A 338 15.71 7.37 -5.32
N ILE A 339 15.85 8.67 -5.07
CA ILE A 339 16.67 9.23 -3.97
C ILE A 339 16.06 8.79 -2.63
N VAL A 340 16.90 8.30 -1.72
CA VAL A 340 16.52 8.01 -0.33
C VAL A 340 17.23 8.98 0.63
N PRO A 341 16.52 9.65 1.57
CA PRO A 341 17.17 10.48 2.57
C PRO A 341 18.08 9.64 3.49
N VAL A 342 19.33 10.06 3.61
CA VAL A 342 20.31 9.56 4.59
C VAL A 342 20.73 10.78 5.40
N LEU A 343 20.47 10.78 6.71
CA LEU A 343 20.74 11.93 7.57
C LEU A 343 22.15 11.88 8.16
N ASP A 344 22.62 13.02 8.66
CA ASP A 344 23.94 13.11 9.28
C ASP A 344 24.06 12.14 10.47
N GLY A 345 25.16 11.38 10.48
CA GLY A 345 25.41 10.32 11.47
C GLY A 345 24.74 8.97 11.19
N GLU A 346 23.81 8.85 10.23
CA GLU A 346 23.18 7.56 9.89
C GLU A 346 24.08 6.70 9.00
N GLU A 347 24.08 5.38 9.23
CA GLU A 347 24.67 4.38 8.31
C GLU A 347 23.66 3.99 7.23
N PHE A 348 24.16 3.73 6.02
CA PHE A 348 23.29 3.27 4.92
C PHE A 348 22.81 1.84 5.18
N SER A 349 21.51 1.64 5.24
CA SER A 349 20.89 0.36 5.63
C SER A 349 19.85 -0.10 4.62
N VAL A 350 19.81 -1.40 4.36
CA VAL A 350 18.82 -2.06 3.48
C VAL A 350 18.42 -3.39 4.12
N ARG A 351 17.11 -3.67 4.16
CA ARG A 351 16.56 -5.02 4.31
C ARG A 351 16.02 -5.47 2.96
N VAL A 352 16.27 -6.72 2.58
CA VAL A 352 15.71 -7.34 1.38
C VAL A 352 14.97 -8.61 1.80
N LEU A 353 13.78 -8.81 1.25
CA LEU A 353 13.06 -10.10 1.24
C LEU A 353 13.13 -10.64 -0.19
N VAL A 354 13.45 -11.92 -0.34
CA VAL A 354 13.50 -12.62 -1.63
C VAL A 354 12.66 -13.87 -1.52
N ASP A 355 11.58 -13.95 -2.30
CA ASP A 355 10.65 -15.08 -2.32
C ASP A 355 10.36 -15.47 -3.78
N HIS A 356 11.14 -16.42 -4.29
CA HIS A 356 11.07 -16.97 -5.65
C HIS A 356 11.03 -15.93 -6.80
N SER A 357 9.85 -15.37 -7.10
CA SER A 357 9.62 -14.40 -8.18
C SER A 357 9.34 -12.97 -7.72
N ILE A 358 9.36 -12.69 -6.41
CA ILE A 358 9.22 -11.35 -5.83
C ILE A 358 10.45 -10.98 -4.99
N VAL A 359 10.86 -9.72 -5.08
CA VAL A 359 11.90 -9.12 -4.24
C VAL A 359 11.35 -7.81 -3.66
N GLU A 360 11.28 -7.71 -2.34
CA GLU A 360 10.87 -6.50 -1.61
C GLU A 360 12.06 -5.91 -0.84
N SER A 361 12.45 -4.67 -1.12
CA SER A 361 13.54 -3.99 -0.41
C SER A 361 13.07 -2.76 0.36
N PHE A 362 13.71 -2.53 1.51
CA PHE A 362 13.41 -1.47 2.46
C PHE A 362 14.71 -0.73 2.79
N ALA A 363 14.94 0.43 2.16
CA ALA A 363 16.12 1.25 2.37
C ALA A 363 15.90 2.26 3.51
N MET A 364 16.97 2.55 4.26
CA MET A 364 16.99 3.49 5.39
C MET A 364 15.86 3.28 6.40
N GLY A 365 15.66 2.03 6.83
CA GLY A 365 14.61 1.67 7.78
C GLY A 365 13.17 1.83 7.24
N GLY A 366 13.00 1.91 5.92
CA GLY A 366 11.68 2.00 5.29
C GLY A 366 11.30 3.34 4.69
N ARG A 367 12.22 4.33 4.63
CA ARG A 367 11.98 5.63 3.95
C ARG A 367 11.71 5.49 2.46
N LEU A 368 12.31 4.48 1.84
CA LEU A 368 12.12 4.14 0.45
C LEU A 368 11.96 2.62 0.35
N THR A 369 10.89 2.17 -0.29
CA THR A 369 10.70 0.76 -0.65
C THR A 369 10.70 0.57 -2.16
N ALA A 370 11.13 -0.59 -2.60
CA ALA A 370 11.03 -1.02 -3.98
C ALA A 370 10.63 -2.50 -4.02
N THR A 371 9.66 -2.84 -4.86
CA THR A 371 9.19 -4.20 -5.09
C THR A 371 9.37 -4.58 -6.56
N SER A 372 10.07 -5.67 -6.84
CA SER A 372 10.29 -6.18 -8.19
C SER A 372 9.70 -7.56 -8.38
N ARG A 373 9.29 -7.85 -9.62
CA ARG A 373 8.88 -9.17 -10.06
C ARG A 373 9.86 -9.67 -11.12
N VAL A 374 10.40 -10.87 -10.91
CA VAL A 374 11.53 -11.42 -11.67
C VAL A 374 11.31 -12.90 -11.95
N TYR A 375 11.64 -13.35 -13.17
CA TYR A 375 11.50 -14.75 -13.59
C TYR A 375 12.81 -15.19 -14.27
N PRO A 376 13.87 -15.48 -13.49
CA PRO A 376 15.15 -15.89 -14.03
C PRO A 376 15.07 -17.21 -14.79
N THR A 377 15.76 -17.28 -15.93
CA THR A 377 15.86 -18.51 -16.75
C THR A 377 16.96 -19.47 -16.29
N GLU A 378 17.87 -19.02 -15.42
CA GLU A 378 19.08 -19.77 -15.02
C GLU A 378 19.27 -19.82 -13.50
N ALA A 379 19.13 -18.67 -12.82
CA ALA A 379 19.26 -18.53 -11.37
C ALA A 379 18.01 -18.99 -10.61
N ILE A 380 17.65 -20.27 -10.79
CA ILE A 380 16.49 -20.93 -10.18
C ILE A 380 16.93 -22.16 -9.39
N TYR A 381 16.15 -22.53 -8.37
CA TYR A 381 16.44 -23.65 -7.46
C TYR A 381 17.88 -23.56 -6.91
N ALA A 382 18.68 -24.61 -7.01
CA ALA A 382 20.06 -24.66 -6.53
C ALA A 382 21.04 -23.71 -7.26
N ASN A 383 20.63 -23.06 -8.36
CA ASN A 383 21.43 -22.05 -9.05
C ASN A 383 21.16 -20.62 -8.55
N ALA A 384 20.16 -20.41 -7.69
CA ALA A 384 19.92 -19.12 -7.05
C ALA A 384 20.99 -18.84 -5.98
N GLY A 385 21.44 -17.59 -5.89
CA GLY A 385 22.49 -17.20 -4.94
C GLY A 385 22.51 -15.70 -4.66
N VAL A 386 22.91 -15.34 -3.44
CA VAL A 386 23.03 -13.95 -2.99
C VAL A 386 24.49 -13.53 -3.03
N TYR A 387 24.76 -12.43 -3.73
CA TYR A 387 26.10 -11.88 -3.92
C TYR A 387 26.14 -10.42 -3.52
N LEU A 388 27.35 -9.90 -3.32
CA LEU A 388 27.58 -8.47 -3.14
C LEU A 388 28.76 -8.02 -3.99
N PHE A 389 28.67 -6.78 -4.45
CA PHE A 389 29.63 -6.23 -5.39
C PHE A 389 29.79 -4.74 -5.13
N ASN A 390 31.00 -4.22 -5.36
CA ASN A 390 31.28 -2.79 -5.30
C ASN A 390 31.74 -2.31 -6.67
N ASN A 391 30.80 -1.79 -7.47
CA ASN A 391 31.09 -1.29 -8.81
C ASN A 391 31.50 0.20 -8.85
N ALA A 392 31.92 0.78 -7.71
CA ALA A 392 32.51 2.11 -7.68
C ALA A 392 33.87 2.12 -8.41
N THR A 393 34.28 3.27 -8.94
CA THR A 393 35.53 3.41 -9.72
C THR A 393 36.77 3.63 -8.86
N SER A 394 36.63 4.18 -7.66
CA SER A 394 37.75 4.52 -6.76
C SER A 394 37.43 4.34 -5.27
N ALA A 395 36.16 4.13 -4.90
CA ALA A 395 35.73 4.04 -3.51
C ALA A 395 35.73 2.58 -3.03
N ARG A 396 36.41 2.33 -1.91
CA ARG A 396 36.19 1.14 -1.09
C ARG A 396 34.91 1.27 -0.27
N VAL A 397 34.32 0.16 0.09
CA VAL A 397 33.20 0.12 1.04
C VAL A 397 33.48 -1.07 1.98
N ASN A 398 33.56 -0.82 3.29
CA ASN A 398 33.82 -1.81 4.36
C ASN A 398 32.48 -2.48 4.77
N VAL A 399 32.20 -2.84 6.03
CA VAL A 399 30.82 -2.81 6.61
C VAL A 399 30.88 -2.79 8.14
N THR A 400 29.75 -2.52 8.77
CA THR A 400 29.54 -2.75 10.21
C THR A 400 28.79 -4.06 10.50
N ARG A 401 27.72 -4.40 9.75
CA ARG A 401 26.95 -5.64 9.93
C ARG A 401 26.26 -6.13 8.67
N LEU A 402 26.24 -7.46 8.48
CA LEU A 402 25.30 -8.15 7.59
C LEU A 402 24.82 -9.45 8.22
N VAL A 403 23.51 -9.70 8.13
CA VAL A 403 22.88 -10.96 8.55
C VAL A 403 21.97 -11.45 7.42
N VAL A 404 22.14 -12.72 7.03
CA VAL A 404 21.25 -13.41 6.10
C VAL A 404 20.44 -14.42 6.91
N HIS A 405 19.13 -14.50 6.64
CA HIS A 405 18.24 -15.50 7.22
C HIS A 405 17.67 -16.38 6.10
N GLU A 406 17.69 -17.69 6.30
CA GLU A 406 16.80 -18.60 5.58
C GLU A 406 15.38 -18.42 6.11
N MET A 407 14.40 -18.58 5.23
CA MET A 407 12.98 -18.35 5.52
C MET A 407 12.20 -19.64 5.20
N ASP A 408 11.38 -20.08 6.14
CA ASP A 408 10.45 -21.21 5.93
C ASP A 408 9.18 -20.75 5.20
N SER A 409 8.45 -21.72 4.64
CA SER A 409 7.18 -21.49 3.98
C SER A 409 6.10 -21.03 4.96
N SER A 410 5.32 -20.01 4.59
CA SER A 410 4.01 -19.84 5.21
C SER A 410 3.10 -20.98 4.71
N TYR A 411 2.80 -21.93 5.59
CA TYR A 411 2.05 -23.16 5.26
C TYR A 411 0.56 -22.89 4.99
N ASN A 412 0.28 -22.25 3.85
CA ASN A 412 -1.06 -21.89 3.40
C ASN A 412 -1.83 -23.13 2.93
N GLN A 413 -3.01 -23.37 3.51
CA GLN A 413 -3.85 -24.54 3.26
C GLN A 413 -5.31 -24.13 3.01
N ALA A 414 -6.07 -24.98 2.31
CA ALA A 414 -7.52 -24.86 2.27
C ALA A 414 -8.10 -25.20 3.65
N TYR A 415 -9.00 -24.36 4.18
CA TYR A 415 -9.69 -24.66 5.42
C TYR A 415 -10.75 -25.73 5.16
N MET A 416 -10.42 -26.97 5.52
CA MET A 416 -11.40 -28.05 5.55
C MET A 416 -12.05 -28.07 6.92
N ALA A 417 -13.30 -27.58 7.01
CA ALA A 417 -14.14 -27.82 8.17
C ALA A 417 -14.33 -29.33 8.33
N SER A 418 -14.16 -29.84 9.55
CA SER A 418 -14.53 -31.22 9.89
C SER A 418 -16.05 -31.34 9.86
N LEU A 419 -16.57 -32.21 8.97
CA LEU A 419 -17.97 -32.61 8.88
C LEU A 419 -18.45 -33.36 10.14
#